data_AF-A0A8H4UXR7-F1
#
_entry.id   AF-A0A8H4UXR7-F1
#
_cell.length_a   1.000
_cell.length_b   1.000
_cell.length_c   1.000
_cell.angle_alpha   90.00
_cell.angle_beta   90.00
_cell.angle_gamma   90.00
#
_symmetry.space_group_name_H-M   'P 1'
#
loop_
_entity.id
_entity.type
_entity.pdbx_description
1 polymer ?
#
loop_
_entity_poly.entity_id
_entity_poly.type
_entity_poly.pdbx_seq_one_letter_code
_entity_poly.pdbx_strand_id
1 'polypeptide(L)'
;MENINIRSATIEDAPSISQIQYEALKQFHNFYSGFLATHPRDILPITTKTAISNPKNIFLVAVDAATDEVVGFIRYAIVPEKQAEEEKVEIEEEKEDAKSQLDRSQPEFANLFAPKEHVKEFWEE
;
A
#
# COMPACT_ATOMS: atom_id res chain seq x y z
N MET A 1 0.46 28.19 14.41
CA MET A 1 0.05 27.38 13.24
C MET A 1 1.31 26.73 12.74
N GLU A 2 1.35 25.41 12.74
CA GLU A 2 2.42 24.67 12.08
C GLU A 2 2.41 25.05 10.61
N ASN A 3 3.58 25.40 10.07
CA ASN A 3 3.70 25.84 8.70
C ASN A 3 3.82 24.58 7.83
N ILE A 4 2.68 24.06 7.39
CA ILE A 4 2.61 22.80 6.62
C ILE A 4 2.65 23.09 5.12
N ASN A 5 3.61 22.48 4.43
CA ASN A 5 3.72 22.50 2.97
C ASN A 5 3.21 21.18 2.38
N ILE A 6 2.39 21.26 1.34
CA ILE A 6 1.93 20.07 0.61
C ILE A 6 2.71 19.97 -0.70
N ARG A 7 3.28 18.79 -0.97
CA ARG A 7 3.98 18.49 -2.23
C ARG A 7 3.69 17.07 -2.69
N SER A 8 3.99 16.79 -3.96
CA SER A 8 4.02 15.40 -4.45
C SER A 8 5.06 14.60 -3.67
N ALA A 9 4.71 13.34 -3.37
CA ALA A 9 5.64 12.42 -2.75
C ALA A 9 6.73 12.01 -3.73
N THR A 10 7.93 11.75 -3.21
CA THR A 10 9.02 11.08 -3.91
C THR A 10 9.25 9.70 -3.28
N ILE A 11 10.11 8.89 -3.92
CA ILE A 11 10.50 7.59 -3.37
C ILE A 11 11.19 7.73 -2.01
N GLU A 12 11.82 8.87 -1.73
CA GLU A 12 12.51 9.14 -0.45
C GLU A 12 11.52 9.32 0.71
N ASP A 13 10.26 9.68 0.43
CA ASP A 13 9.21 9.80 1.44
C ASP A 13 8.62 8.44 1.86
N ALA A 14 8.91 7.37 1.12
CA ALA A 14 8.33 6.04 1.35
C ALA A 14 8.51 5.52 2.79
N PRO A 15 9.68 5.67 3.46
CA PRO A 15 9.83 5.27 4.85
C PRO A 15 8.85 5.99 5.78
N SER A 16 8.76 7.32 5.67
CA SER A 16 7.87 8.13 6.51
C SER A 16 6.40 7.81 6.26
N ILE A 17 5.99 7.68 4.99
CA ILE A 17 4.62 7.29 4.62
C ILE A 17 4.28 5.92 5.21
N SER A 18 5.17 4.93 5.06
CA SER A 18 4.93 3.58 5.57
C SER A 18 4.83 3.54 7.10
N GLN A 19 5.62 4.36 7.80
CA GLN A 19 5.56 4.49 9.25
C GLN A 19 4.26 5.15 9.71
N ILE A 20 3.84 6.24 9.07
CA ILE A 20 2.57 6.91 9.36
C ILE A 20 1.40 5.95 9.14
N GLN A 21 1.40 5.21 8.02
CA GLN A 21 0.36 4.21 7.74
C GLN A 21 0.35 3.08 8.78
N TYR A 22 1.52 2.60 9.19
CA TYR A 22 1.64 1.59 10.24
C TYR A 22 1.06 2.11 11.56
N GLU A 23 1.42 3.33 11.98
CA GLU A 23 0.89 3.92 13.21
C GLU A 23 -0.62 4.15 13.15
N ALA A 24 -1.15 4.60 12.01
CA ALA A 24 -2.59 4.78 11.79
C ALA A 24 -3.35 3.45 11.89
N LEU A 25 -2.74 2.33 11.50
CA LEU A 25 -3.34 0.99 11.56
C LEU A 25 -3.07 0.26 12.88
N LYS A 26 -2.46 0.90 13.88
CA LYS A 26 -2.03 0.26 15.13
C LYS A 26 -3.10 -0.57 15.82
N GLN A 27 -4.34 -0.10 15.86
CA GLN A 27 -5.45 -0.82 16.48
C GLN A 27 -5.84 -2.11 15.73
N PHE A 28 -5.50 -2.21 14.45
CA PHE A 28 -5.78 -3.37 13.60
C PHE A 28 -4.60 -4.32 13.49
N HIS A 29 -3.42 -4.00 14.01
CA HIS A 29 -2.25 -4.87 13.90
C HIS A 29 -2.50 -6.26 14.48
N ASN A 30 -3.15 -6.36 15.65
CA ASN A 30 -3.49 -7.64 16.24
C ASN A 30 -4.43 -8.44 15.33
N PHE A 31 -5.43 -7.78 14.73
CA PHE A 31 -6.33 -8.39 13.76
C PHE A 31 -5.53 -8.92 12.56
N TYR A 32 -4.75 -8.07 11.87
CA TYR A 32 -3.97 -8.48 10.70
C TYR A 32 -2.94 -9.57 11.03
N SER A 33 -2.32 -9.53 12.21
CA SER A 33 -1.39 -10.57 12.67
C SER A 33 -2.05 -11.92 12.93
N GLY A 34 -3.38 -11.96 13.08
CA GLY A 34 -4.13 -13.21 13.15
C GLY A 34 -4.19 -13.92 11.80
N PHE A 35 -4.24 -13.16 10.70
CA PHE A 35 -4.49 -13.69 9.36
C PHE A 35 -3.24 -13.75 8.50
N LEU A 36 -2.37 -12.74 8.52
CA LEU A 36 -1.23 -12.62 7.62
C LEU A 36 0.02 -13.29 8.19
N ALA A 37 0.73 -14.02 7.34
CA ALA A 37 2.02 -14.65 7.68
C ALA A 37 3.10 -13.59 7.94
N THR A 38 3.11 -12.53 7.14
CA THR A 38 4.07 -11.42 7.26
C THR A 38 3.46 -10.27 8.07
N HIS A 39 4.24 -9.68 8.96
CA HIS A 39 3.76 -8.61 9.82
C HIS A 39 3.64 -7.28 9.04
N PRO A 40 2.62 -6.43 9.30
CA PRO A 40 2.42 -5.18 8.55
C PRO A 40 3.64 -4.23 8.55
N ARG A 41 4.45 -4.27 9.62
CA ARG A 41 5.69 -3.48 9.72
C ARG A 41 6.69 -3.78 8.60
N ASP A 42 6.69 -5.01 8.10
CA ASP A 42 7.62 -5.47 7.07
C ASP A 42 7.02 -5.30 5.66
N ILE A 43 5.70 -5.44 5.55
CA ILE A 43 4.96 -5.31 4.28
C ILE A 43 4.83 -3.85 3.83
N LEU A 44 4.51 -2.94 4.76
CA LEU A 44 4.16 -1.56 4.43
C LEU A 44 5.30 -0.80 3.73
N PRO A 45 6.58 -0.90 4.15
CA PRO A 45 7.67 -0.24 3.43
C PRO A 45 7.81 -0.68 1.98
N ILE A 46 7.66 -1.98 1.71
CA ILE A 46 7.78 -2.56 0.35
C ILE A 46 6.62 -2.10 -0.52
N THR A 47 5.38 -2.32 -0.05
CA THR A 47 4.17 -1.94 -0.79
C THR A 47 4.07 -0.44 -1.04
N THR A 48 4.47 0.38 -0.07
CA THR A 48 4.48 1.84 -0.20
C THR A 48 5.44 2.29 -1.30
N LYS A 49 6.67 1.75 -1.34
CA LYS A 49 7.65 2.09 -2.36
C LYS A 49 7.17 1.70 -3.77
N THR A 50 6.61 0.49 -3.90
CA THR A 50 6.02 0.04 -5.17
C THR A 50 4.86 0.93 -5.59
N ALA A 51 3.96 1.30 -4.66
CA ALA A 51 2.81 2.14 -4.95
C ALA A 51 3.20 3.56 -5.39
N ILE A 52 4.18 4.19 -4.74
CA ILE A 52 4.71 5.51 -5.12
C ILE A 52 5.32 5.48 -6.53
N SER A 53 5.92 4.36 -6.92
CA SER A 53 6.54 4.20 -8.23
C SER A 53 5.53 3.92 -9.35
N ASN A 54 4.29 3.56 -9.01
CA ASN A 54 3.25 3.27 -9.98
C ASN A 54 2.51 4.57 -10.38
N PRO A 55 2.55 4.96 -11.67
CA PRO A 55 1.98 6.23 -12.14
C PRO A 55 0.45 6.32 -12.02
N LYS A 56 -0.27 5.20 -11.84
CA LYS A 56 -1.72 5.20 -11.57
C LYS A 56 -2.04 5.77 -10.18
N ASN A 57 -1.08 5.73 -9.25
CA ASN A 57 -1.25 6.31 -7.92
C ASN A 57 -0.72 7.74 -7.87
N ILE A 58 -1.49 8.62 -7.26
CA ILE A 58 -1.06 9.97 -6.89
C ILE A 58 -0.85 9.99 -5.39
N PHE A 59 0.35 10.38 -4.98
CA PHE A 59 0.72 10.57 -3.58
C PHE A 59 1.07 12.03 -3.31
N LEU A 60 0.42 12.61 -2.31
CA LEU A 60 0.77 13.91 -1.76
C LEU A 60 1.22 13.73 -0.31
N VAL A 61 2.25 14.45 0.09
CA VAL A 61 2.75 14.50 1.48
C VAL A 61 2.57 15.89 2.06
N ALA A 62 2.21 15.93 3.35
CA ALA A 62 2.24 17.12 4.18
C ALA A 62 3.58 17.13 4.94
N VAL A 63 4.34 18.21 4.77
CA VAL A 63 5.69 18.37 5.34
C VAL A 63 5.67 19.56 6.30
N ASP A 64 6.15 19.36 7.52
CA ASP A 64 6.42 20.46 8.45
C ASP A 64 7.60 21.29 7.94
N ALA A 65 7.37 22.56 7.62
CA ALA A 65 8.40 23.43 7.06
C ALA A 65 9.56 23.73 8.02
N ALA A 66 9.40 23.50 9.32
CA ALA A 66 10.46 23.75 10.31
C ALA A 66 11.42 22.57 10.44
N THR A 67 10.92 21.34 10.33
CA THR A 67 11.70 20.11 10.53
C THR A 67 11.97 19.34 9.24
N ASP A 68 11.28 19.69 8.15
CA ASP A 68 11.24 18.93 6.88
C ASP A 68 10.70 17.50 7.06
N GLU A 69 9.98 17.24 8.16
CA GLU A 69 9.39 15.94 8.44
C GLU A 69 8.03 15.79 7.74
N VAL A 70 7.84 14.61 7.12
CA VAL A 70 6.51 14.22 6.62
C VAL A 70 5.63 13.88 7.81
N VAL A 71 4.53 14.63 7.98
CA VAL A 71 3.57 14.47 9.08
C VAL A 71 2.24 13.83 8.66
N GLY A 72 2.04 13.68 7.35
CA GLY A 72 0.84 13.06 6.80
C GLY A 72 0.96 12.83 5.29
N PHE A 73 0.06 12.02 4.76
CA PHE A 73 -0.01 11.79 3.32
C PHE A 73 -1.44 11.49 2.86
N ILE A 74 -1.68 11.67 1.57
CA ILE A 74 -2.88 11.21 0.88
C ILE A 74 -2.45 10.38 -0.32
N ARG A 75 -3.09 9.23 -0.49
CA ARG A 75 -3.00 8.38 -1.69
C ARG A 75 -4.36 8.34 -2.36
N TYR A 76 -4.41 8.60 -3.67
CA TYR A 76 -5.62 8.45 -4.48
C TYR A 76 -5.27 8.10 -5.93
N ALA A 77 -6.25 7.63 -6.69
CA ALA A 77 -6.16 7.41 -8.13
C ALA A 77 -7.32 8.15 -8.81
N ILE A 78 -7.11 8.61 -10.06
CA ILE A 78 -8.16 9.23 -10.86
C ILE A 78 -8.70 8.17 -11.81
N VAL A 79 -9.98 7.81 -11.64
CA VAL A 79 -10.67 6.86 -12.53
C VAL A 79 -11.53 7.68 -13.50
N PRO A 80 -11.22 7.67 -14.82
CA PRO A 80 -11.99 8.44 -15.80
C PRO A 80 -13.39 7.84 -16.04
N GLU A 81 -14.41 8.69 -16.23
CA GLU A 81 -15.76 8.24 -16.59
C GLU A 81 -15.82 7.84 -18.10
N LYS A 82 -15.73 6.52 -18.37
CA LYS A 82 -15.89 5.77 -19.66
C LYS A 82 -14.58 5.57 -20.47
N GLN A 83 -14.19 4.36 -20.88
CA GLN A 83 -14.97 3.37 -21.64
C GLN A 83 -14.85 1.93 -21.09
N ALA A 84 -15.97 1.20 -21.08
CA ALA A 84 -16.14 -0.18 -20.56
C ALA A 84 -15.24 -1.28 -21.20
N GLU A 85 -14.37 -0.93 -22.14
CA GLU A 85 -13.39 -1.82 -22.77
C GLU A 85 -11.98 -1.60 -22.22
N GLU A 86 -11.56 -0.36 -21.93
CA GLU A 86 -10.30 -0.05 -21.24
C GLU A 86 -10.36 -0.42 -19.76
N GLU A 87 -11.53 -0.29 -19.12
CA GLU A 87 -11.81 -0.81 -17.78
C GLU A 87 -11.51 -2.32 -17.67
N LYS A 88 -11.80 -3.13 -18.71
CA LYS A 88 -11.50 -4.56 -18.65
C LYS A 88 -10.00 -4.85 -18.69
N VAL A 89 -9.23 -4.12 -19.49
CA VAL A 89 -7.78 -4.29 -19.61
C VAL A 89 -7.06 -3.76 -18.37
N GLU A 90 -7.48 -2.60 -17.84
CA GLU A 90 -6.88 -2.05 -16.61
C GLU A 90 -7.26 -2.85 -15.35
N ILE A 91 -8.49 -3.37 -15.27
CA ILE A 91 -8.88 -4.33 -14.21
C ILE A 91 -8.11 -5.65 -14.39
N GLU A 92 -7.80 -6.08 -15.61
CA GLU A 92 -6.97 -7.28 -15.85
C GLU A 92 -5.51 -7.06 -15.47
N GLU A 93 -4.92 -5.89 -15.74
CA GLU A 93 -3.57 -5.51 -15.29
C GLU A 93 -3.49 -5.27 -13.78
N GLU A 94 -4.44 -4.57 -13.15
CA GLU A 94 -4.51 -4.47 -11.69
C GLU A 94 -4.77 -5.83 -11.06
N LYS A 95 -5.56 -6.70 -11.70
CA LYS A 95 -5.69 -8.10 -11.27
C LYS A 95 -4.42 -8.88 -11.53
N GLU A 96 -3.60 -8.60 -12.53
CA GLU A 96 -2.30 -9.25 -12.73
C GLU A 96 -1.27 -8.78 -11.70
N ASP A 97 -1.20 -7.49 -11.38
CA ASP A 97 -0.35 -6.95 -10.32
C ASP A 97 -0.82 -7.38 -8.93
N ALA A 98 -2.14 -7.37 -8.67
CA ALA A 98 -2.72 -7.94 -7.47
C ALA A 98 -2.56 -9.45 -7.43
N LYS A 99 -2.70 -10.17 -8.56
CA LYS A 99 -2.39 -11.61 -8.66
C LYS A 99 -0.91 -11.88 -8.50
N SER A 100 -0.01 -10.96 -8.85
CA SER A 100 1.43 -11.08 -8.64
C SER A 100 1.77 -10.93 -7.16
N GLN A 101 1.13 -9.99 -6.45
CA GLN A 101 1.25 -9.83 -5.00
C GLN A 101 0.45 -10.86 -4.19
N LEU A 102 -0.58 -11.46 -4.79
CA LEU A 102 -1.40 -12.55 -4.26
C LEU A 102 -1.02 -13.91 -4.89
N ASP A 103 0.08 -13.97 -5.65
CA ASP A 103 0.48 -15.19 -6.36
C ASP A 103 0.90 -16.21 -5.32
N ARG A 104 0.01 -17.15 -5.05
CA ARG A 104 0.20 -18.17 -4.00
C ARG A 104 1.22 -19.23 -4.40
N SER A 105 1.66 -19.24 -5.67
CA SER A 105 2.76 -20.09 -6.14
C SER A 105 4.13 -19.50 -5.84
N GLN A 106 4.20 -18.21 -5.48
CA GLN A 106 5.42 -17.58 -5.03
C GLN A 106 5.72 -17.95 -3.56
N PRO A 107 7.00 -18.08 -3.19
CA PRO A 107 7.36 -18.38 -1.81
C PRO A 107 6.84 -17.29 -0.86
N GLU A 108 6.54 -17.63 0.40
CA GLU A 108 5.84 -16.75 1.37
C GLU A 108 6.49 -15.37 1.56
N PHE A 109 7.80 -15.25 1.30
CA PHE A 109 8.51 -13.96 1.33
C PHE A 109 8.16 -13.00 0.19
N ALA A 110 7.52 -13.49 -0.87
CA ALA A 110 7.13 -12.73 -2.07
C ALA A 110 5.62 -12.43 -2.12
N ASN A 111 4.78 -13.20 -1.41
CA ASN A 111 3.37 -12.93 -1.24
C ASN A 111 3.12 -12.10 0.02
N LEU A 112 3.02 -10.78 -0.16
CA LEU A 112 2.90 -9.80 0.91
C LEU A 112 1.60 -9.93 1.73
N PHE A 113 0.64 -10.72 1.24
CA PHE A 113 -0.65 -10.97 1.89
C PHE A 113 -0.91 -12.46 2.13
N ALA A 114 0.14 -13.29 2.15
CA ALA A 114 0.01 -14.71 2.38
C ALA A 114 -0.71 -14.98 3.71
N PRO A 115 -1.80 -15.77 3.74
CA PRO A 115 -2.45 -16.13 4.98
C PRO A 115 -1.58 -17.11 5.78
N LYS A 116 -1.70 -17.09 7.10
CA LYS A 116 -1.10 -18.09 7.99
C LYS A 116 -1.66 -19.46 7.69
N GLU A 117 -0.84 -20.50 7.90
CA GLU A 117 -1.19 -21.91 7.64
C GLU A 117 -2.58 -22.30 8.16
N HIS A 118 -2.87 -21.99 9.43
CA HIS A 118 -4.12 -22.37 10.08
C HIS A 118 -5.37 -21.62 9.58
N VAL A 119 -5.20 -20.60 8.72
CA VAL A 119 -6.29 -19.82 8.12
C VAL A 119 -6.40 -20.12 6.61
N LYS A 120 -5.44 -20.83 6.00
CA LYS A 120 -5.40 -21.09 4.56
C LYS A 120 -6.72 -21.68 4.04
N GLU A 121 -7.25 -22.70 4.73
CA GLU A 121 -8.50 -23.38 4.35
C GLU A 121 -9.74 -22.46 4.37
N PHE A 122 -9.76 -21.41 5.20
CA PHE A 122 -10.87 -20.45 5.27
C PHE A 122 -10.72 -19.27 4.30
N TRP A 123 -9.58 -19.16 3.63
CA TRP A 123 -9.21 -18.05 2.73
C TRP A 123 -9.24 -18.46 1.24
N GLU A 124 -9.66 -19.69 0.96
CA GLU A 124 -9.65 -20.37 -0.34
C GLU A 124 -11.03 -20.49 -1.01
N GLU A 125 -12.10 -19.94 -0.40
CA GLU A 125 -13.43 -19.82 -1.03
C GLU A 125 -13.55 -18.66 -2.03
#